data_AF-A0A1W9TP32-F1
#
_entry.id   AF-A0A1W9TP32-F1
#
_cell.length_a   1.000
_cell.length_b   1.000
_cell.length_c   1.000
_cell.angle_alpha   90.00
_cell.angle_beta   90.00
_cell.angle_gamma   90.00
#
_symmetry.space_group_name_H-M   'P 1'
#
loop_
_entity.id
_entity.type
_entity.pdbx_description
1 polymer ?
#
loop_
_entity_poly.entity_id
_entity_poly.type
_entity_poly.pdbx_seq_one_letter_code
_entity_poly.pdbx_strand_id
1 'polypeptide(L)' 'MFFFLLLIIVIIWYFMKNPEAARKIGDFQNSSEESKREALKILNEKFVNGEITEEEYLRKKKIIE' A
#
# COMPACT_ATOMS: atom_id res chain seq x y z
N MET A 1 -26.28 -6.77 -25.36
CA MET A 1 -26.09 -5.56 -24.54
C MET A 1 -26.70 -5.68 -23.14
N PHE A 2 -27.96 -6.08 -22.97
CA PHE A 2 -28.61 -6.17 -21.64
C PHE A 2 -27.93 -7.13 -20.63
N PHE A 3 -27.31 -8.21 -21.11
CA PHE A 3 -26.64 -9.18 -20.25
C PHE A 3 -25.45 -8.59 -19.48
N PHE A 4 -24.68 -7.69 -20.11
CA PHE A 4 -23.58 -6.97 -19.45
C PHE A 4 -24.07 -6.01 -18.38
N LEU A 5 -25.23 -5.37 -18.61
CA LEU A 5 -25.84 -4.45 -17.65
C LEU A 5 -26.30 -5.21 -16.39
N LEU A 6 -26.90 -6.39 -16.57
CA LEU A 6 -27.27 -7.29 -15.49
C LEU A 6 -26.06 -7.80 -14.69
N LEU A 7 -24.97 -8.13 -15.39
CA LEU A 7 -23.70 -8.55 -14.77
C LEU A 7 -23.12 -7.43 -13.87
N ILE A 8 -23.12 -6.19 -14.35
CA ILE A 8 -22.62 -5.02 -13.60
C ILE A 8 -23.43 -4.81 -12.32
N ILE A 9 -24.76 -4.93 -12.38
CA ILE A 9 -25.63 -4.78 -11.20
C ILE A 9 -25.31 -5.84 -10.15
N VAL A 10 -25.10 -7.10 -10.55
CA VAL A 10 -24.74 -8.19 -9.63
C VAL A 10 -23.39 -7.95 -8.96
N ILE A 11 -22.40 -7.45 -9.71
CA ILE A 11 -21.08 -7.10 -9.17
C ILE A 11 -21.20 -5.99 -8.11
N ILE A 12 -21.92 -4.91 -8.43
CA ILE A 12 -22.13 -3.79 -7.49
C ILE A 12 -22.85 -4.28 -6.23
N TRP A 13 -23.91 -5.07 -6.39
CA TRP A 13 -24.65 -5.63 -5.26
C TRP A 13 -23.80 -6.53 -4.36
N TYR A 14 -22.95 -7.36 -4.96
CA TYR A 14 -22.02 -8.22 -4.24
C TYR A 14 -21.01 -7.42 -3.40
N PHE A 15 -20.44 -6.34 -3.97
CA PHE A 15 -19.53 -5.45 -3.24
C PHE A 15 -20.23 -4.64 -2.14
N MET A 16 -21.49 -4.22 -2.35
CA MET A 16 -22.29 -3.55 -1.30
C MET A 16 -22.62 -4.47 -0.12
N LYS A 17 -22.89 -5.75 -0.39
CA LYS A 17 -23.27 -6.72 0.64
C LYS A 17 -22.06 -7.29 1.39
N ASN A 18 -20.88 -7.27 0.78
CA ASN A 18 -19.63 -7.72 1.38
C ASN A 18 -18.63 -6.55 1.52
N PRO A 19 -18.86 -5.60 2.44
CA PRO A 19 -17.97 -4.46 2.65
C PRO A 19 -16.56 -4.90 3.09
N GLU A 20 -16.41 -6.09 3.69
CA GLU A 20 -15.10 -6.67 4.02
C GLU A 20 -14.27 -7.00 2.78
N ALA A 21 -14.89 -7.44 1.68
CA ALA A 21 -14.20 -7.68 0.42
C ALA A 21 -13.68 -6.37 -0.21
N ALA A 22 -14.45 -5.29 -0.06
CA ALA A 22 -14.01 -3.94 -0.45
C ALA A 22 -12.89 -3.40 0.46
N ARG A 23 -12.96 -3.66 1.78
CA ARG A 23 -11.88 -3.32 2.73
C ARG A 23 -10.59 -4.06 2.44
N LYS A 24 -10.65 -5.33 2.04
CA LYS A 24 -9.48 -6.14 1.67
C LYS A 24 -8.76 -5.59 0.42
N ILE A 25 -9.50 -4.99 -0.51
CA ILE A 25 -8.94 -4.28 -1.67
C ILE A 25 -8.28 -2.95 -1.23
N GLY A 26 -8.90 -2.23 -0.29
CA GLY A 26 -8.31 -1.03 0.32
C GLY A 26 -7.04 -1.33 1.14
N ASP A 27 -7.01 -2.44 1.88
CA ASP A 27 -5.82 -2.90 2.61
C ASP A 27 -4.69 -3.30 1.68
N PHE A 28 -4.99 -3.84 0.49
CA PHE A 28 -3.94 -4.09 -0.51
C PHE A 28 -3.25 -2.80 -0.96
N GLN A 29 -4.00 -1.70 -1.13
CA GLN A 29 -3.42 -0.38 -1.39
C GLN A 29 -2.69 0.22 -0.18
N ASN A 30 -3.16 -0.02 1.04
CA ASN A 30 -2.47 0.47 2.26
C ASN A 30 -1.19 -0.31 2.55
N SER A 31 -1.09 -1.58 2.15
CA SER A 31 0.10 -2.41 2.41
C SER A 31 1.38 -1.85 1.80
N SER A 32 1.29 -1.17 0.64
CA SER A 32 2.45 -0.52 0.02
C SER A 32 2.88 0.75 0.76
N GLU A 33 1.94 1.49 1.33
CA GLU A 33 2.24 2.70 2.12
C GLU A 33 2.78 2.33 3.51
N GLU A 34 2.24 1.28 4.12
CA GLU A 34 2.69 0.76 5.41
C GLU A 34 4.11 0.19 5.31
N SER A 35 4.39 -0.61 4.27
CA SER A 35 5.74 -1.14 4.02
C SER A 35 6.76 -0.05 3.70
N LYS A 36 6.39 1.00 2.96
CA LYS A 36 7.25 2.18 2.76
C LYS A 36 7.58 2.89 4.07
N ARG A 37 6.57 3.10 4.94
CA ARG A 37 6.77 3.72 6.26
C ARG A 37 7.69 2.89 7.15
N GLU A 38 7.53 1.57 7.13
CA GLU A 38 8.38 0.65 7.89
C GLU A 38 9.83 0.67 7.38
N ALA A 39 10.02 0.65 6.06
CA ALA A 39 11.35 0.75 5.44
C ALA A 39 12.06 2.08 5.76
N LEU A 40 11.33 3.21 5.72
CA LEU A 40 11.87 4.52 6.14
C LEU A 40 12.23 4.55 7.62
N LYS A 41 11.43 3.90 8.48
CA LYS A 41 11.73 3.82 9.93
C LYS A 41 13.04 3.09 10.19
N ILE A 42 13.25 1.93 9.56
CA ILE A 42 14.49 1.15 9.67
C ILE A 42 15.68 1.96 9.13
N LEU A 43 15.50 2.65 8.01
CA LEU A 43 16.55 3.48 7.42
C LEU A 43 16.97 4.62 8.35
N ASN A 44 16.01 5.30 8.97
CA ASN A 44 16.26 6.36 9.95
C ASN A 44 16.98 5.82 11.20
N GLU A 45 16.57 4.67 11.71
CA GLU A 45 17.20 4.04 12.87
C GLU A 45 18.68 3.73 12.61
N LYS A 46 18.99 3.16 11.45
CA LYS A 46 20.36 2.88 11.02
C LYS A 46 21.22 4.14 10.90
N PHE A 47 20.64 5.24 10.42
CA PHE A 47 21.35 6.52 10.31
C PHE A 47 21.62 7.14 11.69
N VAL A 48 20.62 7.15 12.58
CA VAL A 48 20.76 7.67 13.96
C VAL A 48 21.77 6.85 14.76
N ASN A 49 21.81 5.53 14.55
CA ASN A 49 22.79 4.64 15.17
C ASN A 49 24.21 4.77 14.58
N GLY A 50 24.39 5.54 13.50
CA GLY A 50 25.67 5.69 12.82
C GLY A 50 26.13 4.45 12.04
N GLU A 51 25.21 3.50 11.76
CA GLU A 51 25.50 2.30 10.96
C GLU A 51 25.69 2.61 9.47
N ILE A 52 25.14 3.74 9.01
CA ILE A 52 25.22 4.20 7.62
C ILE A 52 25.62 5.66 7.56
N THR A 53 26.29 6.03 6.48
CA THR A 53 26.69 7.42 6.20
C THR A 53 25.52 8.24 5.65
N GLU A 54 25.64 9.58 5.70
CA GLU A 54 24.64 10.49 5.13
C GLU A 54 24.41 10.25 3.63
N GLU A 55 25.47 10.00 2.86
CA GLU A 55 25.38 9.70 1.43
C GLU A 55 24.56 8.41 1.18
N GLU A 56 24.82 7.37 1.95
CA GLU A 56 24.08 6.11 1.86
C GLU A 56 22.62 6.25 2.28
N TYR A 57 22.36 7.05 3.32
CA TYR A 57 21.01 7.36 3.77
C TYR A 57 20.21 8.06 2.66
N LEU A 58 20.76 9.11 2.05
CA LEU A 58 20.10 9.86 0.98
C LEU A 58 19.83 9.00 -0.25
N ARG A 59 20.79 8.15 -0.65
CA ARG A 59 20.63 7.24 -1.78
C ARG A 59 19.50 6.24 -1.54
N LYS A 60 19.43 5.65 -0.34
CA LYS A 60 18.41 4.65 0.02
C LYS A 60 17.04 5.29 0.22
N LYS A 61 16.97 6.48 0.81
CA LYS A 61 15.73 7.24 0.99
C LYS A 61 15.02 7.50 -0.34
N LYS A 62 15.77 7.92 -1.36
CA LYS A 62 15.27 8.17 -2.73
C LYS A 62 14.70 6.93 -3.44
N ILE A 63 15.01 5.73 -2.97
CA ILE A 63 14.46 4.48 -3.52
C ILE A 63 13.09 4.15 -2.89
N ILE A 64 12.86 4.62 -1.66
CA ILE A 64 11.65 4.29 -0.88
C ILE A 64 10.56 5.36 -1.07
N GLU A 65 10.96 6.63 -1.18
CA GLU A 65 10.12 7.81 -1.42
C GLU A 65 9.95 8.08 -2.91
#